data_AF-A0A2E1X8K5-F1
#
_entry.id   AF-A0A2E1X8K5-F1
#
_cell.length_a   1.000
_cell.length_b   1.000
_cell.length_c   1.000
_cell.angle_alpha   90.00
_cell.angle_beta   90.00
_cell.angle_gamma   90.00
#
_symmetry.space_group_name_H-M   'P 1'
#
loop_
_entity.id
_entity.type
_entity.pdbx_description
1 polymer ?
#
loop_
_entity_poly.entity_id
_entity_poly.type
_entity_poly.pdbx_seq_one_letter_code
_entity_poly.pdbx_strand_id
1 'polypeptide(L)'
;MMKKTAIAAALIAMSGAACATTDGNSEASEEVAARLAEFEPTGETTACVNLTRIRSIDPLDDYRFLVRTGVNDYYLNEVSGRCNGAARAGNRLQYTTSTGQLCRNEIIEVVDNLAGFTVGSCGLGTFQELAKKPEEAE
;
A
#
# COMPACT_ATOMS: atom_id res chain seq x y z
N MET A 1 41.94 62.52 -10.50
CA MET A 1 42.90 62.05 -11.52
C MET A 1 42.50 60.64 -11.91
N MET A 2 42.27 60.41 -13.21
CA MET A 2 41.76 59.17 -13.80
C MET A 2 42.79 58.03 -13.73
N LYS A 3 42.32 56.78 -13.66
CA LYS A 3 42.63 55.78 -14.69
C LYS A 3 41.62 54.63 -14.67
N LYS A 4 41.18 54.31 -15.89
CA LYS A 4 40.12 53.38 -16.29
C LYS A 4 40.69 51.98 -16.55
N THR A 5 39.76 51.05 -16.83
CA THR A 5 39.87 49.79 -17.61
C THR A 5 40.43 48.56 -16.86
N ALA A 6 39.95 47.32 -17.03
CA ALA A 6 38.86 46.71 -17.80
C ALA A 6 38.72 45.21 -17.38
N ILE A 7 37.50 44.66 -17.49
CA ILE A 7 37.09 43.31 -17.96
C ILE A 7 37.86 42.07 -17.45
N ALA A 8 37.14 41.15 -16.79
CA ALA A 8 37.14 39.71 -17.12
C ALA A 8 35.94 39.00 -16.45
N ALA A 9 35.09 38.42 -17.28
CA ALA A 9 34.08 37.45 -16.87
C ALA A 9 34.75 36.11 -16.52
N ALA A 10 34.28 35.44 -15.47
CA ALA A 10 34.50 34.00 -15.29
C ALA A 10 33.26 33.39 -14.62
N LEU A 11 32.41 32.82 -15.46
CA LEU A 11 31.42 31.81 -15.08
C LEU A 11 32.18 30.56 -14.63
N ILE A 12 31.96 30.11 -13.39
CA ILE A 12 32.16 28.70 -13.02
C ILE A 12 30.87 28.26 -12.32
N ALA A 13 29.97 27.71 -13.15
CA ALA A 13 28.99 26.76 -12.69
C ALA A 13 29.72 25.45 -12.37
N MET A 14 29.52 24.93 -11.15
CA MET A 14 29.77 23.52 -10.86
C MET A 14 28.55 22.97 -10.14
N SER A 15 27.67 22.42 -10.98
CA SER A 15 26.61 21.50 -10.62
C SER A 15 27.20 20.33 -9.84
N GLY A 16 26.86 20.23 -8.56
CA GLY A 16 26.97 19.00 -7.80
C GLY A 16 25.81 18.10 -8.18
N ALA A 17 26.08 17.04 -8.95
CA ALA A 17 25.14 15.99 -9.25
C ALA A 17 24.73 15.27 -7.96
N ALA A 18 23.55 15.59 -7.43
CA ALA A 18 22.86 14.78 -6.45
C ALA A 18 22.14 13.64 -7.21
N CYS A 19 22.85 12.55 -7.51
CA CYS A 19 22.19 11.31 -7.88
C CYS A 19 21.65 10.65 -6.61
N ALA A 20 20.49 11.09 -6.15
CA ALA A 20 19.66 10.35 -5.21
C ALA A 20 18.48 9.77 -5.98
N THR A 21 18.70 8.71 -6.76
CA THR A 21 17.59 7.92 -7.28
C THR A 21 17.31 6.79 -6.29
N THR A 22 16.38 7.04 -5.38
CA THR A 22 15.64 6.00 -4.65
C THR A 22 14.16 6.40 -4.65
N ASP A 23 13.62 6.71 -5.84
CA ASP A 23 12.25 7.24 -5.98
C ASP A 23 11.17 6.16 -6.13
N GLY A 24 11.53 4.93 -6.52
CA GLY A 24 10.54 3.87 -6.75
C GLY A 24 9.80 3.39 -5.50
N ASN A 25 10.32 3.67 -4.29
CA ASN A 25 9.61 3.35 -3.03
C ASN A 25 8.75 4.53 -2.53
N SER A 26 9.06 5.75 -2.94
CA SER A 26 8.38 6.96 -2.47
C SER A 26 7.01 7.10 -3.16
N GLU A 27 6.96 6.89 -4.47
CA GLU A 27 5.71 7.02 -5.25
C GLU A 27 4.66 5.96 -4.84
N ALA A 28 5.07 4.70 -4.72
CA ALA A 28 4.18 3.63 -4.26
C ALA A 28 3.69 3.87 -2.81
N SER A 29 4.58 4.38 -1.94
CA SER A 29 4.19 4.73 -0.57
C SER A 29 3.24 5.92 -0.51
N GLU A 30 3.37 6.88 -1.42
CA GLU A 30 2.47 8.03 -1.52
C GLU A 30 1.09 7.61 -2.02
N GLU A 31 1.02 6.72 -3.02
CA GLU A 31 -0.25 6.15 -3.48
C GLU A 31 -0.97 5.40 -2.35
N VAL A 32 -0.26 4.52 -1.63
CA VAL A 32 -0.84 3.82 -0.47
C VAL A 32 -1.38 4.80 0.58
N ALA A 33 -0.62 5.84 0.90
CA ALA A 33 -1.04 6.87 1.84
C ALA A 33 -2.29 7.62 1.35
N ALA A 34 -2.33 7.99 0.06
CA ALA A 34 -3.46 8.65 -0.57
C ALA A 34 -4.71 7.76 -0.54
N ARG A 35 -4.58 6.47 -0.85
CA ARG A 35 -5.68 5.50 -0.74
C ARG A 35 -6.19 5.38 0.69
N LEU A 36 -5.31 5.27 1.68
CA LEU A 36 -5.70 5.19 3.09
C LEU A 36 -6.34 6.49 3.61
N ALA A 37 -5.98 7.65 3.04
CA ALA A 37 -6.56 8.93 3.41
C ALA A 37 -8.06 9.06 3.06
N GLU A 38 -8.59 8.21 2.17
CA GLU A 38 -10.02 8.11 1.86
C GLU A 38 -10.85 7.53 3.04
N PHE A 39 -10.20 7.03 4.08
CA PHE A 39 -10.85 6.32 5.19
C PHE A 39 -10.57 6.99 6.55
N GLU A 40 -11.47 6.74 7.50
CA GLU A 40 -11.33 7.12 8.90
C GLU A 40 -11.35 5.87 9.79
N PRO A 41 -10.34 5.67 10.66
CA PRO A 41 -10.39 4.59 11.63
C PRO A 41 -11.53 4.80 12.63
N THR A 42 -12.34 3.77 12.85
CA THR A 42 -13.41 3.83 13.88
C THR A 42 -12.86 3.68 15.30
N GLY A 43 -11.63 3.16 15.42
CA GLY A 43 -11.00 2.78 16.69
C GLY A 43 -11.28 1.34 17.11
N GLU A 44 -12.17 0.64 16.40
CA GLU A 44 -12.49 -0.76 16.66
C GLU A 44 -11.54 -1.71 15.93
N THR A 45 -11.29 -2.86 16.54
CA THR A 45 -10.48 -3.92 15.94
C THR A 45 -11.14 -5.27 16.18
N THR A 46 -11.01 -6.17 15.21
CA THR A 46 -11.45 -7.56 15.34
C THR A 46 -10.37 -8.54 14.93
N ALA A 47 -10.38 -9.72 15.54
CA ALA A 47 -9.47 -10.80 15.18
C ALA A 47 -9.94 -11.54 13.91
N CYS A 48 -11.23 -11.51 13.59
CA CYS A 48 -11.80 -12.29 12.48
C CYS A 48 -12.91 -11.54 11.75
N VAL A 49 -12.96 -11.69 10.43
CA VAL A 49 -14.00 -11.15 9.54
C VAL A 49 -14.76 -12.31 8.90
N ASN A 50 -16.09 -12.24 8.85
CA ASN A 50 -16.89 -13.31 8.25
C ASN A 50 -16.75 -13.32 6.71
N LEU A 51 -16.42 -14.47 6.12
CA LEU A 51 -16.23 -14.61 4.68
C LEU A 51 -17.42 -14.13 3.85
N THR A 52 -18.64 -14.39 4.32
CA THR A 52 -19.86 -14.01 3.59
C THR A 52 -20.08 -12.49 3.51
N ARG A 53 -19.41 -11.72 4.39
CA ARG A 53 -19.44 -10.26 4.37
C ARG A 53 -18.36 -9.66 3.48
N ILE A 54 -17.28 -10.38 3.19
CA ILE A 54 -16.17 -9.87 2.41
C ILE A 54 -16.60 -9.72 0.94
N ARG A 55 -16.49 -8.49 0.44
CA ARG A 55 -16.81 -8.12 -0.95
C ARG A 55 -15.57 -8.06 -1.82
N SER A 56 -14.45 -7.61 -1.26
CA SER A 56 -13.14 -7.62 -1.89
C SER A 56 -12.04 -7.58 -0.82
N ILE A 57 -10.86 -8.09 -1.20
CA ILE A 57 -9.61 -7.93 -0.45
C ILE A 57 -8.63 -7.34 -1.46
N ASP A 58 -8.32 -6.07 -1.27
CA ASP A 58 -7.55 -5.26 -2.21
C ASP A 58 -6.18 -4.96 -1.58
N PRO A 59 -5.08 -5.57 -2.04
CA PRO A 59 -3.74 -5.24 -1.57
C PRO A 59 -3.36 -3.82 -1.99
N LEU A 60 -3.03 -2.98 -1.02
CA LEU A 60 -2.46 -1.65 -1.29
C LEU A 60 -0.96 -1.77 -1.56
N ASP A 61 -0.29 -2.64 -0.81
CA ASP A 61 1.11 -3.00 -0.96
C ASP A 61 1.33 -4.46 -0.49
N ASP A 62 2.60 -4.88 -0.31
CA ASP A 62 2.94 -6.21 0.21
C ASP A 62 2.65 -6.38 1.72
N TYR A 63 2.15 -5.35 2.40
CA TYR A 63 1.99 -5.29 3.86
C TYR A 63 0.55 -4.99 4.32
N ARG A 64 -0.26 -4.37 3.47
CA ARG A 64 -1.55 -3.77 3.84
C ARG A 64 -2.64 -4.19 2.87
N PHE A 65 -3.67 -4.82 3.41
CA PHE A 65 -4.85 -5.23 2.65
C PHE A 65 -6.05 -4.42 3.10
N LEU A 66 -6.75 -3.83 2.14
CA LEU A 66 -8.02 -3.17 2.35
C LEU A 66 -9.15 -4.17 2.08
N VAL A 67 -9.92 -4.52 3.10
CA VAL A 67 -10.99 -5.50 3.03
C VAL A 67 -12.33 -4.80 3.05
N ARG A 68 -13.07 -4.83 1.95
CA ARG A 68 -14.40 -4.22 1.86
C ARG A 68 -15.46 -5.18 2.37
N THR A 69 -16.34 -4.72 3.26
CA THR A 69 -17.48 -5.52 3.75
C THR A 69 -18.85 -4.88 3.51
N GLY A 70 -18.88 -3.56 3.30
CA GLY A 70 -20.08 -2.79 2.95
C GLY A 70 -19.81 -1.74 1.88
N VAL A 71 -20.73 -0.79 1.73
CA VAL A 71 -20.55 0.37 0.83
C VAL A 71 -19.51 1.32 1.41
N ASN A 72 -19.62 1.59 2.71
CA ASN A 72 -18.71 2.46 3.45
C ASN A 72 -17.91 1.72 4.54
N ASP A 73 -18.12 0.41 4.68
CA ASP A 73 -17.54 -0.39 5.77
C ASP A 73 -16.35 -1.21 5.27
N TYR A 74 -15.19 -0.95 5.85
CA TYR A 74 -13.90 -1.52 5.45
C TYR A 74 -13.12 -2.00 6.67
N TYR A 75 -12.15 -2.88 6.42
CA TYR A 75 -11.08 -3.18 7.37
C TYR A 75 -9.73 -2.94 6.73
N LEU A 76 -8.79 -2.36 7.49
CA LEU A 76 -7.37 -2.44 7.19
C LEU A 76 -6.78 -3.65 7.91
N ASN A 77 -6.15 -4.55 7.16
CA ASN A 77 -5.33 -5.62 7.71
C ASN A 77 -3.86 -5.33 7.41
N GLU A 78 -3.08 -5.01 8.43
CA GLU A 78 -1.62 -5.01 8.32
C GLU A 78 -1.11 -6.41 8.61
N VAL A 79 -0.51 -7.04 7.61
CA VAL A 79 -0.13 -8.45 7.66
C VAL A 79 1.09 -8.67 8.56
N SER A 80 1.20 -9.87 9.10
CA SER A 80 2.42 -10.33 9.78
C SER A 80 3.44 -10.77 8.74
N GLY A 81 4.53 -9.99 8.64
CA GLY A 81 5.61 -10.25 7.69
C GLY A 81 5.42 -9.46 6.39
N ARG A 82 5.69 -10.10 5.25
CA ARG A 82 5.56 -9.49 3.93
C ARG A 82 4.92 -10.47 2.95
N CYS A 83 3.79 -10.10 2.37
CA CYS A 83 3.11 -10.86 1.34
C CYS A 83 3.73 -10.53 -0.02
N ASN A 84 4.91 -11.09 -0.32
CA ASN A 84 5.67 -10.75 -1.52
C ASN A 84 4.81 -10.83 -2.79
N GLY A 85 4.67 -9.69 -3.47
CA GLY A 85 3.96 -9.59 -4.73
C GLY A 85 2.45 -9.47 -4.61
N ALA A 86 1.89 -9.18 -3.43
CA ALA A 86 0.45 -9.10 -3.24
C ALA A 86 -0.20 -8.02 -4.10
N ALA A 87 0.42 -6.83 -4.19
CA ALA A 87 -0.06 -5.72 -5.01
C ALA A 87 0.43 -5.77 -6.48
N ARG A 88 1.15 -6.83 -6.90
CA ARG A 88 1.64 -6.93 -8.28
C ARG A 88 0.52 -7.31 -9.23
N ALA A 89 0.41 -6.57 -10.32
CA ALA A 89 -0.49 -6.92 -11.41
C ALA A 89 -0.19 -8.33 -11.93
N GLY A 90 -1.25 -9.13 -12.14
CA GLY A 90 -1.13 -10.52 -12.57
C GLY A 90 -1.02 -11.53 -11.43
N ASN A 91 -0.92 -11.10 -10.17
CA ASN A 91 -1.04 -11.99 -9.02
C ASN A 91 -2.46 -11.97 -8.44
N ARG A 92 -2.79 -12.99 -7.65
CA ARG A 92 -4.01 -13.04 -6.83
C ARG A 92 -3.70 -13.50 -5.41
N LEU A 93 -4.53 -13.08 -4.46
CA LEU A 93 -4.55 -13.67 -3.13
C LEU A 93 -5.33 -14.99 -3.15
N GLN A 94 -4.82 -15.99 -2.45
CA GLN A 94 -5.44 -17.28 -2.25
C GLN A 94 -5.37 -17.65 -0.77
N TYR A 95 -6.43 -18.25 -0.25
CA TYR A 95 -6.52 -18.70 1.13
C TYR A 95 -7.50 -19.86 1.24
N THR A 96 -7.34 -20.66 2.29
CA THR A 96 -8.25 -21.74 2.64
C THR A 96 -8.54 -21.66 4.13
N THR A 97 -9.83 -21.71 4.50
CA THR A 97 -10.26 -21.71 5.89
C THR A 97 -11.41 -22.69 6.10
N SER A 98 -11.47 -23.29 7.29
CA SER A 98 -12.53 -24.22 7.70
C SER A 98 -13.58 -23.58 8.60
N THR A 99 -13.39 -22.32 9.01
CA THR A 99 -14.18 -21.67 10.07
C THR A 99 -15.31 -20.77 9.55
N GLY A 100 -15.35 -20.51 8.24
CA GLY A 100 -16.26 -19.53 7.64
C GLY A 100 -15.86 -18.07 7.88
N GLN A 101 -14.70 -17.84 8.49
CA GLN A 101 -14.15 -16.51 8.78
C GLN A 101 -12.70 -16.45 8.32
N LEU A 102 -12.23 -15.25 7.95
CA LEU A 102 -10.81 -14.95 7.82
C LEU A 102 -10.30 -14.35 9.12
N CYS A 103 -9.31 -14.99 9.73
CA CYS A 103 -8.81 -14.63 11.05
C CYS A 103 -7.34 -14.21 11.03
N ARG A 104 -6.94 -13.41 12.03
CA ARG A 104 -5.54 -13.14 12.34
C ARG A 104 -4.76 -14.46 12.44
N ASN A 105 -3.55 -14.46 11.90
CA ASN A 105 -2.64 -15.60 11.76
C ASN A 105 -3.08 -16.66 10.75
N GLU A 106 -4.21 -16.52 10.06
CA GLU A 106 -4.44 -17.33 8.88
C GLU A 106 -3.49 -16.95 7.76
N ILE A 107 -3.09 -17.95 6.97
CA ILE A 107 -2.09 -17.79 5.93
C ILE A 107 -2.77 -17.38 4.63
N ILE A 108 -2.28 -16.30 4.04
CA ILE A 108 -2.59 -15.87 2.68
C ILE A 108 -1.42 -16.25 1.79
N GLU A 109 -1.73 -16.85 0.64
CA GLU A 109 -0.81 -17.13 -0.44
C GLU A 109 -1.00 -16.10 -1.55
N VAL A 110 0.11 -15.68 -2.17
CA VAL A 110 0.10 -14.89 -3.39
C VAL A 110 0.44 -15.82 -4.53
N VAL A 111 -0.45 -15.95 -5.51
CA VAL A 111 -0.29 -16.85 -6.65
C VAL A 111 -0.18 -16.05 -7.93
N ASP A 112 0.84 -16.32 -8.74
CA ASP A 112 0.98 -15.76 -10.09
C ASP A 112 -0.09 -16.38 -11.00
N ASN A 113 -0.89 -15.56 -11.68
CA ASN A 113 -2.00 -16.06 -12.50
C ASN A 113 -1.54 -16.72 -13.80
N LEU A 114 -0.37 -16.36 -14.32
CA LEU A 114 0.16 -16.94 -15.55
C LEU A 114 0.79 -18.30 -15.30
N ALA A 115 1.64 -18.39 -14.29
CA ALA A 115 2.41 -19.59 -13.99
C ALA A 115 1.73 -20.52 -12.98
N GLY A 116 0.79 -20.02 -12.19
CA GLY A 116 -0.03 -20.81 -11.27
C GLY A 116 0.68 -21.27 -9.99
N PHE A 117 1.92 -20.85 -9.75
CA PHE A 117 2.66 -21.17 -8.53
C PHE A 117 2.63 -20.03 -7.50
N THR A 118 2.79 -20.39 -6.23
CA THR A 118 2.84 -19.44 -5.12
C THR A 118 4.16 -18.65 -5.13
N VAL A 119 4.06 -17.32 -5.19
CA VAL A 119 5.21 -16.38 -5.22
C VAL A 119 5.46 -15.69 -3.88
N GLY A 120 4.51 -15.78 -2.95
CA GLY A 120 4.61 -15.19 -1.62
C GLY A 120 3.59 -15.75 -0.66
N SER A 121 3.84 -15.57 0.63
CA SER A 121 2.87 -15.88 1.67
C SER A 121 3.09 -15.02 2.90
N CYS A 122 2.04 -14.87 3.71
CA CYS A 122 2.07 -14.09 4.94
C CYS A 122 0.93 -14.51 5.85
N GLY A 123 1.03 -14.15 7.13
CA GLY A 123 -0.08 -14.29 8.07
C GLY A 123 -0.92 -13.01 8.11
N LEU A 124 -2.24 -13.13 8.19
CA LEU A 124 -3.10 -11.98 8.45
C LEU A 124 -2.81 -11.36 9.82
N GLY A 125 -2.90 -10.04 9.92
CA GLY A 125 -2.86 -9.34 11.19
C GLY A 125 -4.24 -9.14 11.81
N THR A 126 -4.33 -8.20 12.75
CA THR A 126 -5.61 -7.75 13.29
C THR A 126 -6.31 -6.87 12.25
N PHE A 127 -7.64 -6.98 12.17
CA PHE A 127 -8.45 -6.13 11.29
C PHE A 127 -8.85 -4.87 12.05
N GLN A 128 -8.37 -3.72 11.60
CA GLN A 128 -8.80 -2.42 12.08
C GLN A 128 -9.99 -1.94 11.25
N GLU A 129 -11.08 -1.54 11.91
CA GLU A 129 -12.27 -1.09 11.21
C GLU A 129 -12.12 0.35 10.71
N LEU A 130 -12.53 0.54 9.46
CA LEU A 130 -12.42 1.78 8.70
C LEU A 130 -13.79 2.14 8.13
N ALA A 131 -14.15 3.42 8.23
CA ALA A 131 -15.27 4.00 7.51
C ALA A 131 -14.73 4.77 6.29
N LYS A 132 -15.33 4.58 5.11
CA LYS A 132 -15.03 5.41 3.94
C LYS A 132 -15.60 6.81 4.17
N LYS A 133 -14.78 7.85 3.93
CA LYS A 133 -15.24 9.25 3.99
C LYS A 133 -16.30 9.49 2.90
N PRO A 134 -17.30 10.34 3.17
CA PRO A 134 -18.19 10.79 2.10
C PRO A 134 -17.35 11.48 1.03
N GLU A 135 -17.56 11.13 -0.24
CA GLU A 135 -17.01 11.89 -1.35
C GLU A 135 -17.61 13.29 -1.26
N GLU A 136 -16.78 14.30 -0.97
CA GLU A 136 -17.21 15.68 -1.01
C GLU A 136 -17.71 15.94 -2.44
N ALA A 137 -19.04 16.04 -2.60
CA ALA A 137 -19.65 16.33 -3.89
C ALA A 137 -19.20 17.73 -4.31
N GLU A 138 -18.18 17.79 -5.18
CA GLU A 138 -17.78 19.02 -5.88
C GLU A 138 -18.89 19.53 -6.83
#